data_AF-A0A6B3IER4-F1
#
_entry.id   AF-A0A6B3IER4-F1
#
_cell.length_a   1.000
_cell.length_b   1.000
_cell.length_c   1.000
_cell.angle_alpha   90.00
_cell.angle_beta   90.00
_cell.angle_gamma   90.00
#
_symmetry.space_group_name_H-M   'P 1'
#
loop_
_entity.id
_entity.type
_entity.pdbx_description
1 polymer ?
#
loop_
_entity_poly.entity_id
_entity_poly.type
_entity_poly.pdbx_seq_one_letter_code
_entity_poly.pdbx_strand_id
1 'polypeptide(L)'
;SDSASFDEVLELLHLGGRSLPHSVLMMVPEAWENHDSMDPARRAFYQYHSAMMEPWDGPACVTFTDGVQVGAVLDRNGLRPGRYWVTDDGL
;
A
#
# COMPACT_ATOMS: atom_id res chain seq x y z
N SER A 1 -12.91 -4.17 14.01
CA SER A 1 -12.05 -2.97 14.10
C SER A 1 -11.70 -2.55 12.69
N ASP A 2 -11.36 -1.29 12.46
CA ASP A 2 -11.03 -0.80 11.11
C ASP A 2 -9.87 -1.59 10.48
N SER A 3 -8.89 -2.01 11.30
CA SER A 3 -7.79 -2.87 10.86
C SER A 3 -8.23 -4.26 10.41
N ALA A 4 -9.25 -4.86 11.05
CA ALA A 4 -9.78 -6.16 10.63
C ALA A 4 -10.55 -6.02 9.30
N SER A 5 -11.33 -4.96 9.14
CA SER A 5 -12.01 -4.68 7.86
C SER A 5 -11.02 -4.38 6.73
N PHE A 6 -9.90 -3.71 7.03
CA PHE A 6 -8.82 -3.51 6.07
C PHE A 6 -8.21 -4.86 5.64
N ASP A 7 -7.94 -5.75 6.60
CA ASP A 7 -7.40 -7.09 6.34
C ASP A 7 -8.34 -7.93 5.46
N GLU A 8 -9.64 -7.96 5.77
CA GLU A 8 -10.66 -8.67 4.99
C GLU A 8 -10.72 -8.20 3.52
N VAL A 9 -10.64 -6.89 3.28
CA VAL A 9 -10.65 -6.34 1.91
C VAL A 9 -9.33 -6.61 1.20
N LEU A 10 -8.20 -6.50 1.91
CA LEU A 10 -6.88 -6.80 1.36
C LEU A 10 -6.78 -8.27 0.93
N GLU A 11 -7.25 -9.18 1.79
CA GLU A 11 -7.30 -10.61 1.52
C GLU A 11 -8.21 -10.90 0.31
N LEU A 12 -9.40 -10.29 0.24
CA LEU A 12 -10.29 -10.44 -0.92
C LEU A 12 -9.62 -10.01 -2.24
N LEU A 13 -8.94 -8.86 -2.25
CA LEU A 13 -8.24 -8.38 -3.44
C LEU A 13 -7.09 -9.30 -3.86
N HIS A 14 -6.33 -9.80 -2.87
CA HIS A 14 -5.21 -10.70 -3.10
C HIS A 14 -5.65 -12.07 -3.62
N LEU A 15 -6.61 -12.71 -2.94
CA LEU A 15 -7.21 -13.98 -3.37
C LEU A 15 -7.96 -13.87 -4.70
N GLY A 16 -8.41 -12.66 -5.04
CA GLY A 16 -8.97 -12.31 -6.35
C GLY A 16 -7.95 -12.26 -7.50
N GLY A 17 -6.67 -12.56 -7.24
CA GLY A 17 -5.63 -12.72 -8.26
C GLY A 17 -4.66 -11.55 -8.42
N ARG A 18 -4.73 -10.53 -7.54
CA ARG A 18 -3.75 -9.43 -7.51
C ARG A 18 -2.58 -9.80 -6.59
N SER A 19 -1.39 -9.34 -6.92
CA SER A 19 -0.26 -9.47 -6.01
C SER A 19 -0.51 -8.66 -4.73
N LEU A 20 0.06 -9.09 -3.61
CA LEU A 20 -0.13 -8.39 -2.33
C LEU A 20 0.26 -6.90 -2.39
N PRO A 21 1.39 -6.48 -3.01
CA PRO A 21 1.73 -5.06 -3.14
C PRO A 21 0.74 -4.30 -4.01
N HIS A 22 0.20 -4.93 -5.06
CA HIS A 22 -0.81 -4.30 -5.92
C HIS A 22 -2.06 -3.98 -5.08
N SER A 23 -2.58 -4.95 -4.34
CA SER A 23 -3.74 -4.77 -3.47
C SER A 23 -3.52 -3.70 -2.40
N VAL A 24 -2.33 -3.70 -1.76
CA VAL A 24 -1.96 -2.65 -0.80
C VAL A 24 -1.95 -1.27 -1.45
N LEU A 25 -1.35 -1.11 -2.64
CA LEU A 25 -1.29 0.19 -3.33
C LEU A 25 -2.64 0.64 -3.91
N MET A 26 -3.60 -0.26 -4.08
CA MET A 26 -5.00 0.11 -4.36
C MET A 26 -5.67 0.72 -3.13
N MET A 27 -5.45 0.16 -1.95
CA MET A 27 -6.09 0.60 -0.71
C MET A 27 -5.39 1.79 -0.07
N VAL A 28 -4.05 1.83 -0.10
CA VAL A 28 -3.20 2.88 0.49
C VAL A 28 -2.31 3.48 -0.63
N PRO A 29 -2.89 4.24 -1.56
CA PRO A 29 -2.12 4.85 -2.65
C PRO A 29 -1.25 6.00 -2.14
N GLU A 30 -0.09 6.20 -2.79
CA GLU A 30 0.77 7.38 -2.60
C GLU A 30 0.01 8.68 -2.92
N ALA A 31 0.47 9.83 -2.43
CA ALA A 31 -0.04 11.14 -2.85
C ALA A 31 0.35 11.45 -4.31
N TRP A 32 -0.47 11.02 -5.28
CA TRP A 32 -0.11 10.99 -6.70
C TRP A 32 -0.65 12.16 -7.55
N GLU A 33 -1.75 12.80 -7.16
CA GLU A 33 -2.48 13.75 -8.02
C GLU A 33 -1.65 14.98 -8.41
N ASN A 34 -0.89 15.51 -7.44
CA ASN A 34 -0.07 16.71 -7.58
C ASN A 34 1.44 16.40 -7.58
N HIS A 35 1.81 15.16 -7.90
CA HIS A 35 3.21 14.75 -7.96
C HIS A 35 3.74 14.93 -9.39
N ASP A 36 4.29 16.12 -9.67
CA ASP A 36 4.72 16.53 -11.02
C ASP A 36 5.88 15.68 -11.60
N SER A 37 6.73 15.15 -10.74
CA SER A 37 7.87 14.30 -11.10
C SER A 37 7.57 12.80 -11.07
N MET A 38 6.32 12.38 -10.80
CA MET A 38 5.98 10.96 -10.74
C MET A 38 6.10 10.32 -12.12
N ASP A 39 6.67 9.11 -12.15
CA ASP A 39 6.71 8.29 -13.36
C ASP A 39 5.29 8.15 -13.98
N PRO A 40 5.12 8.38 -15.30
CA PRO A 40 3.80 8.35 -15.93
C PRO A 40 3.06 7.01 -15.79
N ALA A 41 3.77 5.87 -15.81
CA ALA A 41 3.13 4.57 -15.66
C ALA A 41 2.65 4.36 -14.21
N ARG A 42 3.42 4.84 -13.22
CA ARG A 42 2.98 4.85 -11.82
C ARG A 42 1.77 5.77 -11.60
N ARG A 43 1.77 6.97 -12.18
CA ARG A 43 0.62 7.89 -12.11
C ARG A 43 -0.63 7.25 -12.73
N ALA A 44 -0.49 6.64 -13.91
CA ALA A 44 -1.58 5.94 -14.59
C ALA A 44 -2.11 4.76 -13.77
N PHE A 45 -1.24 4.02 -13.08
CA PHE A 45 -1.65 2.97 -12.15
C PHE A 45 -2.57 3.51 -11.05
N TYR A 46 -2.19 4.59 -10.36
CA TYR A 46 -3.04 5.15 -9.30
C TYR A 46 -4.33 5.76 -9.85
N GLN A 47 -4.27 6.47 -10.97
CA GLN A 47 -5.44 7.06 -11.61
C GLN A 47 -6.47 6.01 -12.05
N TYR A 48 -6.02 4.86 -12.57
CA TYR A 48 -6.91 3.77 -12.92
C TYR A 48 -7.58 3.18 -11.67
N HIS A 49 -6.82 2.96 -10.61
CA HIS A 49 -7.34 2.34 -9.39
C HIS A 49 -8.20 3.28 -8.54
N SER A 50 -8.01 4.60 -8.60
CA SER A 50 -8.86 5.56 -7.90
C SER A 50 -10.31 5.56 -8.38
N ALA A 51 -10.58 5.05 -9.58
CA ALA A 51 -11.94 4.86 -10.09
C ALA A 51 -12.63 3.60 -9.53
N MET A 52 -11.88 2.69 -8.90
CA MET A 52 -12.38 1.41 -8.38
C MET A 52 -12.32 1.30 -6.86
N MET A 53 -11.33 1.93 -6.23
CA MET A 53 -11.10 1.87 -4.79
C MET A 53 -10.87 3.27 -4.24
N GLU A 54 -11.74 3.66 -3.32
CA GLU A 54 -11.53 4.79 -2.42
C GLU A 54 -10.28 4.52 -1.57
N PRO A 55 -9.39 5.51 -1.39
CA PRO A 55 -8.27 5.38 -0.47
C PRO A 55 -8.74 5.16 0.96
N TRP A 56 -8.21 4.14 1.63
CA TRP A 56 -8.41 3.91 3.05
C TRP A 56 -7.48 4.83 3.83
N ASP A 57 -7.95 6.07 4.01
CA ASP A 57 -7.16 7.15 4.59
C ASP A 57 -7.16 7.14 6.13
N GLY A 58 -6.15 7.79 6.72
CA GLY A 58 -5.92 7.86 8.15
C GLY A 58 -4.51 7.45 8.57
N PRO A 59 -4.06 7.77 9.80
CA PRO A 59 -2.71 7.46 10.23
C PRO A 59 -2.43 5.96 10.26
N ALA A 60 -1.56 5.48 9.37
CA ALA A 60 -1.28 4.06 9.24
C ALA A 60 0.19 3.76 8.95
N CYS A 61 0.70 2.72 9.60
CA CYS A 61 1.92 2.02 9.24
C CYS A 61 1.53 0.55 9.15
N VAL A 62 1.43 0.04 7.92
CA VAL A 62 0.90 -1.29 7.64
C VAL A 62 2.06 -2.20 7.26
N THR A 63 2.24 -3.27 8.03
CA THR A 63 3.13 -4.38 7.69
C THR A 63 2.30 -5.55 7.20
N PHE A 64 2.68 -6.15 6.08
CA PHE A 64 1.89 -7.20 5.42
C PHE A 64 2.78 -8.33 4.90
N THR A 65 2.21 -9.52 4.77
CA THR A 65 2.86 -10.69 4.17
C THR A 65 1.84 -11.66 3.62
N ASP A 66 2.21 -12.37 2.54
CA ASP A 66 1.49 -13.52 1.99
C ASP A 66 2.21 -14.85 2.29
N GLY A 67 3.23 -14.83 3.16
CA GLY A 67 4.10 -15.97 3.43
C GLY A 67 5.24 -16.17 2.44
N VAL A 68 5.29 -15.42 1.33
CA VAL A 68 6.38 -15.43 0.34
C VAL A 68 7.17 -14.13 0.39
N GLN A 69 6.48 -13.00 0.53
CA GLN A 69 7.07 -11.67 0.64
C GLN A 69 6.57 -10.96 1.90
N VAL A 70 7.41 -10.08 2.45
CA VAL A 70 7.08 -9.18 3.55
C VAL A 70 7.27 -7.74 3.08
N GLY A 71 6.37 -6.84 3.48
CA GLY A 71 6.45 -5.43 3.13
C GLY A 71 5.87 -4.54 4.22
N ALA A 72 6.19 -3.25 4.10
CA ALA A 72 5.61 -2.21 4.94
C ALA A 72 5.31 -0.97 4.10
N VAL A 73 4.21 -0.28 4.41
CA VAL A 73 3.83 0.99 3.79
C VAL A 73 3.31 1.97 4.84
N LEU A 74 3.55 3.25 4.63
CA LEU A 74 2.91 4.32 5.39
C LEU A 74 1.71 4.87 4.64
N ASP A 75 0.76 5.45 5.37
CA ASP A 75 -0.28 6.27 4.75
C ASP A 75 0.34 7.40 3.91
N ARG A 76 -0.46 7.97 3.00
CA ARG A 76 -0.01 9.00 2.04
C ARG A 76 0.67 10.21 2.67
N ASN A 77 0.43 10.48 3.96
CA ASN A 77 0.97 11.62 4.69
C ASN A 77 2.07 11.22 5.69
N GLY A 78 2.36 9.92 5.86
CA GLY A 78 3.40 9.43 6.77
C GLY A 78 3.13 9.73 8.24
N LEU A 79 1.88 9.61 8.69
CA LEU A 79 1.45 10.06 10.03
C LEU A 79 1.84 9.11 11.17
N ARG A 80 2.40 7.94 10.84
CA ARG A 80 2.93 6.96 11.79
C ARG A 80 4.43 6.75 11.56
N PRO A 81 5.24 6.60 12.62
CA PRO A 81 6.66 6.33 12.47
C PRO A 81 6.88 4.91 11.91
N GLY A 82 7.73 4.79 10.89
CA GLY A 82 8.25 3.51 10.38
C GLY A 82 9.76 3.61 10.23
N ARG A 83 10.50 2.76 10.96
CA ARG A 83 11.97 2.66 10.85
C ARG A 83 12.34 1.21 10.57
N TYR A 84 13.28 1.01 9.65
CA TYR A 84 13.90 -0.28 9.39
C TYR A 84 15.42 -0.10 9.34
N TRP A 85 16.13 -1.19 9.55
CA TRP A 85 17.59 -1.26 9.49
C TRP A 85 17.91 -2.43 8.57
N VAL A 86 18.99 -2.29 7.81
CA VAL A 86 19.56 -3.40 7.04
C VAL A 86 20.94 -3.66 7.62
N THR A 87 21.17 -4.88 8.09
CA THR A 87 22.44 -5.34 8.67
C THR A 87 23.40 -5.82 7.58
N ASP A 88 24.68 -5.95 7.92
CA ASP A 88 25.74 -6.29 6.96
C ASP A 88 25.59 -7.70 6.35
N ASP A 89 24.81 -8.58 6.98
CA ASP A 89 24.40 -9.89 6.47
C ASP A 89 23.16 -9.84 5.56
N GLY A 90 22.64 -8.64 5.28
CA GLY A 90 21.52 -8.41 4.38
C GLY A 90 20.15 -8.70 5.01
N LEU A 91 20.05 -8.67 6.34
CA LEU A 91 18.81 -8.83 7.10
C LEU A 91 18.25 -7.48 7.61
#